data_AF-R5GEL2-F1
#
_entry.id   AF-R5GEL2-F1
#
_cell.length_a   1.000
_cell.length_b   1.000
_cell.length_c   1.000
_cell.angle_alpha   90.00
_cell.angle_beta   90.00
_cell.angle_gamma   90.00
#
_symmetry.space_group_name_H-M   'P 1'
#
loop_
_entity.id
_entity.type
_entity.pdbx_description
1 polymer ?
#
loop_
_entity_poly.entity_id
_entity_poly.type
_entity_poly.pdbx_seq_one_letter_code
_entity_poly.pdbx_strand_id
1 'polypeptide(L)'
;MKTRPLSKALVTVLKLIGKVVAKICPSAMALPPCDLDNDEANDLVRGWLEHPDGQGHMATKLGTYELKAFLCFYSHAHGLRGTDVANMLRYRYPLLRSMRHSLRRLTNNAGFFPASEEAGLRYAELVAADFPLADLLVSYQKEEWYPLSLGLLAGAKRCPPWGYLDPYRYRRPWSAALAGKRVLVVHPFADTIRRQYDRRAELFPGTDVLPGFASLRCIRAVQSIAGNAVPYRTWFDALDAMKREMDAEDYDVALIGCGAYGFHLAAHAKRRGKVGLHMASYVQLLFGIRGARWDADPEYSRFYNDAWVRPSADERPAGAETIEGGCYW
;
A
#
# COMPACT_ATOMS: atom_id res chain seq x y z
N MET A 1 -28.52 -14.13 13.76
CA MET A 1 -28.72 -13.03 14.74
C MET A 1 -27.83 -11.86 14.37
N LYS A 2 -28.37 -10.72 13.92
CA LYS A 2 -27.59 -9.49 13.75
C LYS A 2 -27.07 -9.09 15.14
N THR A 3 -25.77 -9.24 15.40
CA THR A 3 -25.16 -8.84 16.66
C THR A 3 -25.35 -7.33 16.80
N ARG A 4 -26.03 -6.89 17.86
CA ARG A 4 -26.18 -5.45 18.14
C ARG A 4 -24.77 -4.83 18.24
N PRO A 5 -24.50 -3.70 17.59
CA PRO A 5 -23.20 -3.05 17.71
C PRO A 5 -22.93 -2.71 19.18
N LEU A 6 -21.73 -3.02 19.69
CA LEU A 6 -21.36 -2.72 21.08
C LEU A 6 -21.55 -1.21 21.37
N SER A 7 -21.93 -0.85 22.60
CA SER A 7 -22.13 0.56 22.98
C SER A 7 -20.80 1.35 22.93
N LYS A 8 -20.87 2.69 22.78
CA LYS A 8 -19.63 3.52 22.70
C LYS A 8 -18.83 3.40 23.99
N ALA A 9 -19.53 3.36 25.12
CA ALA A 9 -18.94 3.14 26.44
C ALA A 9 -18.17 1.82 26.49
N LEU A 10 -18.76 0.72 26.03
CA LEU A 10 -18.12 -0.61 26.09
C LEU A 10 -16.86 -0.68 25.22
N VAL A 11 -16.87 -0.14 24.00
CA VAL A 11 -15.67 -0.11 23.14
C VAL A 11 -14.55 0.73 23.78
N THR A 12 -14.91 1.86 24.40
CA THR A 12 -13.94 2.71 25.13
C THR A 12 -13.33 1.95 26.31
N VAL A 13 -14.15 1.26 27.10
CA VAL A 13 -13.71 0.43 28.23
C VAL A 13 -12.77 -0.69 27.74
N LEU A 14 -13.16 -1.44 26.70
CA LEU A 14 -12.32 -2.50 26.13
C LEU A 14 -10.98 -1.95 25.63
N LYS A 15 -10.97 -0.76 25.02
CA LYS A 15 -9.74 -0.08 24.58
C LYS A 15 -8.85 0.31 25.77
N LEU A 16 -9.43 0.79 26.87
CA LEU A 16 -8.68 1.14 28.08
C LEU A 16 -8.10 -0.11 28.75
N ILE A 17 -8.89 -1.17 28.88
CA ILE A 17 -8.43 -2.47 29.41
C ILE A 17 -7.28 -3.00 28.57
N GLY A 18 -7.44 -3.07 27.25
CA GLY A 18 -6.38 -3.53 26.35
C GLY A 18 -5.09 -2.71 26.50
N LYS A 19 -5.18 -1.38 26.67
CA LYS A 19 -4.00 -0.54 26.94
C LYS A 19 -3.30 -0.91 28.24
N VAL A 20 -4.04 -1.24 29.29
CA VAL A 20 -3.48 -1.69 30.57
C VAL A 20 -2.81 -3.05 30.38
N VAL A 21 -3.47 -4.00 29.70
CA VAL A 21 -2.90 -5.32 29.37
C VAL A 21 -1.59 -5.18 28.60
N ALA A 22 -1.51 -4.30 27.60
CA ALA A 22 -0.30 -4.08 26.82
C ALA A 22 0.87 -3.51 27.63
N LYS A 23 0.61 -2.76 28.71
CA LYS A 23 1.66 -2.30 29.62
C LYS A 23 2.21 -3.43 30.50
N ILE A 24 1.37 -4.40 30.85
CA ILE A 24 1.73 -5.53 31.74
C ILE A 24 2.30 -6.70 30.94
N CYS A 25 1.85 -6.87 29.69
CA CYS A 25 2.23 -7.97 28.81
C CYS A 25 2.63 -7.40 27.44
N PRO A 26 3.92 -7.08 27.21
CA PRO A 26 4.39 -6.48 25.97
C PRO A 26 4.09 -7.30 24.70
N SER A 27 4.00 -8.64 24.84
CA SER A 27 3.63 -9.54 23.73
C SER A 27 2.20 -9.30 23.21
N ALA A 28 1.34 -8.59 23.95
CA ALA A 28 0.03 -8.13 23.48
C ALA A 28 0.12 -7.12 22.33
N MET A 29 1.28 -6.48 22.12
CA MET A 29 1.54 -5.57 21.00
C MET A 29 2.17 -6.25 19.79
N ALA A 30 2.29 -7.58 19.78
CA ALA A 30 2.89 -8.31 18.68
C ALA A 30 2.14 -8.09 17.36
N LEU A 31 2.92 -7.80 16.32
CA LEU A 31 2.45 -7.81 14.93
C LEU A 31 2.01 -9.24 14.54
N PRO A 32 1.17 -9.39 13.51
CA PRO A 32 0.97 -10.71 12.92
C PRO A 32 2.32 -11.30 12.50
N PRO A 33 2.58 -12.58 12.81
CA PRO A 33 3.83 -13.23 12.44
C PRO A 33 3.99 -13.25 10.93
N CYS A 34 5.23 -13.14 10.45
CA CYS A 34 5.56 -13.34 9.05
C CYS A 34 5.69 -14.84 8.76
N ASP A 35 5.24 -15.24 7.58
CA ASP A 35 5.34 -16.62 7.07
C ASP A 35 6.64 -16.82 6.29
N LEU A 36 7.20 -15.73 5.76
CA LEU A 36 8.47 -15.68 5.03
C LEU A 36 9.42 -14.68 5.67
N ASP A 37 10.71 -14.93 5.58
CA ASP A 37 11.72 -13.90 5.85
C ASP A 37 11.91 -12.92 4.66
N ASN A 38 12.92 -12.06 4.76
CA ASN A 38 13.21 -11.06 3.74
C ASN A 38 13.71 -11.68 2.41
N ASP A 39 14.62 -12.65 2.49
CA ASP A 39 15.23 -13.28 1.32
C ASP A 39 14.22 -14.17 0.59
N GLU A 40 13.43 -14.93 1.35
CA GLU A 40 12.34 -15.77 0.80
C GLU A 40 11.27 -14.95 0.09
N ALA A 41 10.92 -13.78 0.63
CA ALA A 41 9.96 -12.87 0.00
C ALA A 41 10.51 -12.24 -1.29
N ASN A 42 11.79 -11.84 -1.29
CA ASN A 42 12.46 -11.35 -2.49
C ASN A 42 12.51 -12.43 -3.58
N ASP A 43 12.87 -13.66 -3.22
CA ASP A 43 12.94 -14.78 -4.17
C ASP A 43 11.57 -15.20 -4.68
N LEU A 44 10.51 -15.13 -3.86
CA LEU A 44 9.15 -15.39 -4.30
C LEU A 44 8.71 -14.40 -5.40
N VAL A 45 8.92 -13.09 -5.18
CA VAL A 45 8.58 -12.07 -6.19
C VAL A 45 9.44 -12.24 -7.44
N ARG A 46 10.73 -12.57 -7.29
CA ARG A 46 11.60 -12.86 -8.44
C ARG A 46 11.06 -14.05 -9.25
N GLY A 47 10.67 -15.13 -8.57
CA GLY A 47 10.13 -16.33 -9.21
C GLY A 47 8.88 -16.07 -10.03
N TRP A 48 7.95 -15.24 -9.53
CA TRP A 48 6.77 -14.79 -10.29
C TRP A 48 7.14 -14.07 -11.59
N LEU A 49 8.25 -13.32 -11.58
CA LEU A 49 8.71 -12.56 -12.73
C LEU A 49 9.49 -13.45 -13.71
N GLU A 50 10.35 -14.34 -13.24
CA GLU A 50 11.16 -15.22 -14.09
C GLU A 50 10.32 -16.36 -14.70
N HIS A 51 9.27 -16.81 -14.00
CA HIS A 51 8.45 -17.96 -14.36
C HIS A 51 6.95 -17.63 -14.31
N PRO A 52 6.44 -16.80 -15.24
CA PRO A 52 5.02 -16.43 -15.26
C PRO A 52 4.14 -17.65 -15.52
N ASP A 53 3.16 -17.88 -14.65
CA ASP A 53 2.20 -19.00 -14.74
C ASP A 53 0.88 -18.62 -15.43
N GLY A 54 0.74 -17.35 -15.84
CA GLY A 54 -0.44 -16.78 -16.48
C GLY A 54 -1.61 -16.48 -15.53
N GLN A 55 -1.51 -16.81 -14.24
CA GLN A 55 -2.58 -16.58 -13.25
C GLN A 55 -2.53 -15.16 -12.66
N GLY A 56 -1.38 -14.50 -12.79
CA GLY A 56 -1.14 -13.20 -12.19
C GLY A 56 -0.88 -13.31 -10.68
N HIS A 57 -0.05 -12.41 -10.17
CA HIS A 57 0.32 -12.40 -8.76
C HIS A 57 0.25 -11.00 -8.18
N MET A 58 -0.01 -10.90 -6.88
CA MET A 58 -0.13 -9.63 -6.17
C MET A 58 0.75 -9.63 -4.92
N ALA A 59 1.75 -8.76 -4.91
CA ALA A 59 2.43 -8.34 -3.69
C ALA A 59 1.89 -6.97 -3.27
N THR A 60 1.59 -6.83 -1.99
CA THR A 60 0.98 -5.60 -1.46
C THR A 60 1.41 -5.30 -0.04
N LYS A 61 0.98 -4.13 0.43
CA LYS A 61 0.97 -3.72 1.82
C LYS A 61 -0.36 -3.03 2.11
N LEU A 62 -0.78 -3.02 3.36
CA LEU A 62 -1.96 -2.25 3.76
C LEU A 62 -1.51 -0.83 4.15
N GLY A 63 -2.14 0.21 3.64
CA GLY A 63 -1.83 1.57 4.07
C GLY A 63 -2.37 1.85 5.48
N THR A 64 -1.69 2.69 6.27
CA THR A 64 -2.06 2.92 7.67
C THR A 64 -3.45 3.55 7.81
N TYR A 65 -3.78 4.52 6.96
CA TYR A 65 -5.06 5.21 7.02
C TYR A 65 -6.17 4.39 6.33
N GLU A 66 -5.79 3.66 5.28
CA GLU A 66 -6.58 2.74 4.48
C GLU A 66 -7.09 1.57 5.34
N LEU A 67 -6.19 0.89 6.06
CA LEU A 67 -6.53 -0.23 6.93
C LEU A 67 -7.39 0.22 8.12
N LYS A 68 -7.07 1.37 8.69
CA LYS A 68 -7.86 1.97 9.78
C LYS A 68 -9.27 2.35 9.32
N ALA A 69 -9.41 2.86 8.11
CA ALA A 69 -10.71 3.14 7.52
C ALA A 69 -11.49 1.84 7.27
N PHE A 70 -10.86 0.82 6.67
CA PHE A 70 -11.46 -0.51 6.49
C PHE A 70 -11.99 -1.05 7.83
N LEU A 71 -11.13 -1.11 8.86
CA LEU A 71 -11.50 -1.62 10.18
C LEU A 71 -12.67 -0.84 10.80
N CYS A 72 -12.70 0.49 10.62
CA CYS A 72 -13.77 1.35 11.11
C CYS A 72 -15.11 1.08 10.40
N PHE A 73 -15.13 1.18 9.07
CA PHE A 73 -16.36 1.09 8.28
C PHE A 73 -16.88 -0.33 8.19
N TYR A 74 -16.01 -1.32 8.00
CA TYR A 74 -16.40 -2.73 7.91
C TYR A 74 -17.01 -3.23 9.23
N SER A 75 -16.41 -2.89 10.37
CA SER A 75 -16.98 -3.25 11.68
C SER A 75 -18.30 -2.53 11.98
N HIS A 76 -18.54 -1.36 11.40
CA HIS A 76 -19.81 -0.66 11.51
C HIS A 76 -20.90 -1.33 10.68
N ALA A 77 -20.57 -1.73 9.45
CA ALA A 77 -21.48 -2.40 8.52
C ALA A 77 -21.87 -3.81 8.99
N HIS A 78 -20.89 -4.60 9.44
CA HIS A 78 -21.06 -6.03 9.74
C HIS A 78 -21.23 -6.36 11.23
N GLY A 79 -21.10 -5.36 12.10
CA GLY A 79 -21.13 -5.55 13.55
C GLY A 79 -19.88 -6.24 14.07
N LEU A 80 -19.94 -6.62 15.36
CA LEU A 80 -18.79 -7.20 16.07
C LEU A 80 -19.04 -8.67 16.41
N ARG A 81 -17.97 -9.45 16.33
CA ARG A 81 -17.91 -10.87 16.68
C ARG A 81 -17.30 -11.03 18.07
N GLY A 82 -17.54 -12.17 18.71
CA GLY A 82 -16.91 -12.48 20.00
C GLY A 82 -15.37 -12.50 19.92
N THR A 83 -14.83 -12.94 18.78
CA THR A 83 -13.39 -12.90 18.48
C THR A 83 -12.84 -11.47 18.45
N ASP A 84 -13.63 -10.49 18.01
CA ASP A 84 -13.20 -9.09 17.98
C ASP A 84 -13.05 -8.54 19.40
N VAL A 85 -13.98 -8.86 20.30
CA VAL A 85 -13.88 -8.51 21.73
C VAL A 85 -12.63 -9.13 22.37
N ALA A 86 -12.38 -10.42 22.11
CA ALA A 86 -11.19 -11.10 22.62
C ALA A 86 -9.88 -10.48 22.11
N ASN A 87 -9.81 -10.14 20.82
CA ASN A 87 -8.64 -9.47 20.24
C ASN A 87 -8.43 -8.06 20.81
N MET A 88 -9.50 -7.32 21.10
CA MET A 88 -9.41 -6.01 21.77
C MET A 88 -8.89 -6.13 23.20
N LEU A 89 -9.37 -7.11 23.97
CA LEU A 89 -8.88 -7.37 25.34
C LEU A 89 -7.39 -7.74 25.34
N ARG A 90 -6.93 -8.46 24.30
CA ARG A 90 -5.52 -8.77 24.04
C ARG A 90 -4.75 -7.62 23.37
N TYR A 91 -5.37 -6.47 23.17
CA TYR A 91 -4.80 -5.28 22.52
C TYR A 91 -4.21 -5.48 21.12
N ARG A 92 -4.62 -6.54 20.40
CA ARG A 92 -4.17 -6.83 19.04
C ARG A 92 -4.56 -5.73 18.06
N TYR A 93 -5.76 -5.19 18.19
CA TYR A 93 -6.16 -3.97 17.48
C TYR A 93 -7.21 -3.17 18.29
N PRO A 94 -7.18 -1.83 18.23
CA PRO A 94 -8.27 -1.02 18.73
C PRO A 94 -9.35 -0.84 17.65
N LEU A 95 -10.63 -0.96 18.02
CA LEU A 95 -11.70 -0.54 17.12
C LEU A 95 -11.77 0.99 17.03
N LEU A 96 -11.77 1.49 15.80
CA LEU A 96 -12.00 2.90 15.51
C LEU A 96 -13.50 3.12 15.30
N ARG A 97 -14.10 3.94 16.18
CA ARG A 97 -15.55 4.18 16.20
C ARG A 97 -15.98 5.47 15.50
N SER A 98 -15.05 6.41 15.32
CA SER A 98 -15.38 7.69 14.69
C SER A 98 -15.23 7.55 13.18
N MET A 99 -16.32 7.19 12.50
CA MET A 99 -16.37 7.18 11.02
C MET A 99 -15.94 8.54 10.46
N ARG A 100 -16.41 9.65 11.04
CA ARG A 100 -15.96 11.00 10.69
C ARG A 100 -14.44 11.19 10.78
N HIS A 101 -13.79 10.71 11.85
CA HIS A 101 -12.33 10.84 11.99
C HIS A 101 -11.58 9.96 10.99
N SER A 102 -11.99 8.70 10.86
CA SER A 102 -11.41 7.74 9.91
C SER A 102 -11.52 8.26 8.48
N LEU A 103 -12.69 8.79 8.11
CA LEU A 103 -12.96 9.38 6.81
C LEU A 103 -12.12 10.62 6.55
N ARG A 104 -11.97 11.51 7.54
CA ARG A 104 -11.08 12.69 7.42
C ARG A 104 -9.63 12.29 7.18
N ARG A 105 -9.14 11.22 7.81
CA ARG A 105 -7.78 10.72 7.59
C ARG A 105 -7.64 10.04 6.24
N LEU A 106 -8.60 9.21 5.85
CA LEU A 106 -8.62 8.56 4.54
C LEU A 106 -8.66 9.60 3.39
N THR A 107 -9.44 10.66 3.56
CA THR A 107 -9.54 11.75 2.58
C THR A 107 -8.26 12.59 2.52
N ASN A 108 -7.83 13.14 3.66
CA ASN A 108 -6.69 14.05 3.70
C ASN A 108 -5.36 13.36 3.38
N ASN A 109 -5.09 12.21 4.01
CA ASN A 109 -3.78 11.55 3.95
C ASN A 109 -3.67 10.52 2.81
N ALA A 110 -4.76 9.87 2.42
CA ALA A 110 -4.75 8.82 1.40
C ALA A 110 -5.45 9.22 0.09
N GLY A 111 -6.03 10.42 0.02
CA GLY A 111 -6.60 10.99 -1.20
C GLY A 111 -8.01 10.47 -1.53
N PHE A 112 -8.78 9.99 -0.55
CA PHE A 112 -10.15 9.55 -0.81
C PHE A 112 -11.17 10.70 -0.92
N PHE A 113 -12.20 10.53 -1.73
CA PHE A 113 -13.29 11.51 -1.89
C PHE A 113 -14.54 10.86 -2.53
N PRO A 114 -15.75 11.41 -2.34
CA PRO A 114 -16.09 12.46 -1.39
C PRO A 114 -16.02 11.95 0.06
N ALA A 115 -15.88 12.87 1.01
CA ALA A 115 -15.91 12.57 2.43
C ALA A 115 -17.35 12.31 2.93
N SER A 116 -17.98 11.23 2.45
CA SER A 116 -19.29 10.74 2.92
C SER A 116 -19.20 9.37 3.60
N GLU A 117 -20.09 9.11 4.55
CA GLU A 117 -20.15 7.80 5.24
C GLU A 117 -20.51 6.67 4.26
N GLU A 118 -21.42 6.92 3.31
CA GLU A 118 -21.79 5.99 2.25
C GLU A 118 -20.57 5.57 1.41
N ALA A 119 -19.74 6.54 0.98
CA ALA A 119 -18.53 6.24 0.24
C ALA A 119 -17.52 5.44 1.09
N GLY A 120 -17.41 5.73 2.40
CA GLY A 120 -16.58 4.97 3.32
C GLY A 120 -17.03 3.51 3.52
N LEU A 121 -18.34 3.28 3.60
CA LEU A 121 -18.91 1.93 3.65
C LEU A 121 -18.62 1.16 2.35
N ARG A 122 -18.86 1.78 1.20
CA ARG A 122 -18.56 1.20 -0.12
C ARG A 122 -17.07 0.89 -0.28
N TYR A 123 -16.19 1.75 0.24
CA TYR A 123 -14.75 1.51 0.25
C TYR A 123 -14.40 0.26 1.07
N ALA A 124 -14.99 0.10 2.26
CA ALA A 124 -14.73 -1.06 3.10
C ALA A 124 -15.16 -2.38 2.45
N GLU A 125 -16.31 -2.41 1.76
CA GLU A 125 -16.74 -3.58 0.99
C GLU A 125 -15.78 -3.90 -0.16
N LEU A 126 -15.33 -2.88 -0.90
CA LEU A 126 -14.35 -3.07 -1.97
C LEU A 126 -13.03 -3.63 -1.43
N VAL A 127 -12.53 -3.12 -0.31
CA VAL A 127 -11.32 -3.63 0.34
C VAL A 127 -11.51 -5.08 0.80
N ALA A 128 -12.65 -5.43 1.40
CA ALA A 128 -12.94 -6.82 1.77
C ALA A 128 -12.96 -7.75 0.56
N ALA A 129 -13.52 -7.30 -0.57
CA ALA A 129 -13.59 -8.08 -1.79
C ALA A 129 -12.21 -8.26 -2.46
N ASP A 130 -11.31 -7.29 -2.33
CA ASP A 130 -9.97 -7.36 -2.93
C ASP A 130 -8.94 -8.05 -2.02
N PHE A 131 -9.15 -8.14 -0.69
CA PHE A 131 -8.19 -8.80 0.22
C PHE A 131 -7.81 -10.24 -0.18
N PRO A 132 -8.74 -11.12 -0.61
CA PRO A 132 -8.39 -12.47 -1.02
C PRO A 132 -7.45 -12.55 -2.23
N LEU A 133 -7.24 -11.46 -2.96
CA LEU A 133 -6.33 -11.43 -4.10
C LEU A 133 -4.86 -11.25 -3.71
N ALA A 134 -4.53 -10.85 -2.48
CA ALA A 134 -3.15 -10.73 -2.05
C ALA A 134 -2.47 -12.11 -1.94
N ASP A 135 -1.36 -12.31 -2.66
CA ASP A 135 -0.52 -13.52 -2.54
C ASP A 135 0.63 -13.30 -1.54
N LEU A 136 1.18 -12.09 -1.53
CA LEU A 136 2.21 -11.65 -0.59
C LEU A 136 1.81 -10.32 0.06
N LEU A 137 1.87 -10.27 1.38
CA LEU A 137 1.56 -9.10 2.19
C LEU A 137 2.76 -8.70 3.05
N VAL A 138 3.24 -7.47 2.89
CA VAL A 138 4.14 -6.87 3.88
C VAL A 138 3.35 -6.58 5.16
N SER A 139 3.73 -7.25 6.24
CA SER A 139 3.12 -7.20 7.57
C SER A 139 3.92 -6.30 8.49
N TYR A 140 3.33 -5.19 8.92
CA TYR A 140 4.04 -4.17 9.72
C TYR A 140 3.17 -3.39 10.70
N GLN A 141 1.89 -3.75 10.82
CA GLN A 141 0.94 -3.01 11.65
C GLN A 141 -0.05 -3.96 12.31
N LYS A 142 -0.26 -3.77 13.61
CA LYS A 142 -1.09 -4.66 14.42
C LYS A 142 -2.55 -4.74 13.95
N GLU A 143 -3.08 -3.69 13.30
CA GLU A 143 -4.44 -3.65 12.78
C GLU A 143 -4.72 -4.74 11.73
N GLU A 144 -3.69 -5.34 11.12
CA GLU A 144 -3.78 -6.49 10.20
C GLU A 144 -4.42 -7.72 10.85
N TRP A 145 -4.35 -7.85 12.19
CA TRP A 145 -5.07 -8.90 12.92
C TRP A 145 -6.57 -8.91 12.65
N TYR A 146 -7.18 -7.76 12.31
CA TYR A 146 -8.62 -7.69 12.03
C TYR A 146 -9.01 -8.43 10.75
N PRO A 147 -8.52 -8.07 9.54
CA PRO A 147 -8.82 -8.83 8.32
C PRO A 147 -8.32 -10.28 8.37
N LEU A 148 -7.20 -10.56 9.05
CA LEU A 148 -6.76 -11.94 9.30
C LEU A 148 -7.78 -12.74 10.11
N SER A 149 -8.32 -12.15 11.18
CA SER A 149 -9.34 -12.82 12.00
C SER A 149 -10.68 -12.99 11.27
N LEU A 150 -10.91 -12.24 10.19
CA LEU A 150 -12.06 -12.41 9.28
C LEU A 150 -11.82 -13.50 8.22
N GLY A 151 -10.60 -14.02 8.10
CA GLY A 151 -10.21 -14.96 7.04
C GLY A 151 -10.02 -14.31 5.67
N LEU A 152 -10.10 -12.98 5.57
CA LEU A 152 -10.05 -12.26 4.29
C LEU A 152 -8.66 -12.28 3.64
N LEU A 153 -7.62 -12.58 4.42
CA LEU A 153 -6.22 -12.65 3.98
C LEU A 153 -5.64 -14.07 4.11
N ALA A 154 -6.48 -15.10 4.19
CA ALA A 154 -6.02 -16.48 4.46
C ALA A 154 -5.09 -17.05 3.37
N GLY A 155 -5.17 -16.54 2.13
CA GLY A 155 -4.29 -16.95 1.03
C GLY A 155 -2.97 -16.18 0.94
N ALA A 156 -2.79 -15.10 1.70
CA ALA A 156 -1.61 -14.25 1.60
C ALA A 156 -0.50 -14.76 2.52
N LYS A 157 0.69 -15.00 1.97
CA LYS A 157 1.91 -15.13 2.78
C LYS A 157 2.33 -13.77 3.30
N ARG A 158 2.80 -13.68 4.55
CA ARG A 158 3.26 -12.44 5.15
C ARG A 158 4.78 -12.36 5.19
N CYS A 159 5.33 -11.19 4.91
CA CYS A 159 6.76 -10.93 5.02
C CYS A 159 7.05 -9.58 5.71
N PRO A 160 8.30 -9.35 6.19
CA PRO A 160 8.69 -8.07 6.73
C PRO A 160 8.81 -7.00 5.62
N PRO A 161 8.85 -5.69 5.98
CA PRO A 161 8.94 -4.60 5.00
C PRO A 161 10.07 -4.72 3.99
N TRP A 162 11.26 -5.16 4.41
CA TRP A 162 12.41 -5.28 3.52
C TRP A 162 12.28 -6.44 2.52
N GLY A 163 11.30 -7.34 2.67
CA GLY A 163 11.15 -8.51 1.82
C GLY A 163 11.04 -8.21 0.33
N TYR A 164 10.17 -7.27 -0.09
CA TYR A 164 10.10 -6.87 -1.50
C TYR A 164 10.04 -5.35 -1.75
N LEU A 165 9.79 -4.52 -0.74
CA LEU A 165 9.69 -3.07 -0.96
C LEU A 165 11.02 -2.41 -1.32
N ASP A 166 12.14 -3.01 -0.91
CA ASP A 166 13.49 -2.47 -1.02
C ASP A 166 14.42 -3.35 -1.88
N PRO A 167 14.16 -3.54 -3.18
CA PRO A 167 14.99 -4.40 -4.02
C PRO A 167 16.48 -3.99 -4.02
N TYR A 168 16.77 -2.68 -3.91
CA TYR A 168 18.14 -2.13 -3.90
C TYR A 168 19.02 -2.55 -2.72
N ARG A 169 18.47 -3.29 -1.73
CA ARG A 169 19.25 -3.88 -0.62
C ARG A 169 19.88 -5.23 -0.97
N TYR A 170 19.45 -5.87 -2.06
CA TYR A 170 19.84 -7.25 -2.37
C TYR A 170 20.92 -7.29 -3.46
N ARG A 171 21.88 -8.22 -3.31
CA ARG A 171 22.84 -8.53 -4.38
C ARG A 171 22.17 -9.13 -5.61
N ARG A 172 21.14 -9.94 -5.37
CA ARG A 172 20.22 -10.45 -6.40
C ARG A 172 18.84 -9.89 -6.07
N PRO A 173 18.46 -8.72 -6.58
CA PRO A 173 17.15 -8.12 -6.31
C PRO A 173 16.07 -8.72 -7.21
N TRP A 174 14.83 -8.88 -6.72
CA TRP A 174 13.71 -9.31 -7.57
C TRP A 174 13.53 -8.40 -8.78
N SER A 175 13.87 -7.11 -8.65
CA SER A 175 13.73 -6.12 -9.72
C SER A 175 14.69 -6.36 -10.90
N ALA A 176 15.77 -7.13 -10.71
CA ALA A 176 16.61 -7.58 -11.83
C ALA A 176 15.81 -8.43 -12.83
N ALA A 177 14.80 -9.17 -12.35
CA ALA A 177 13.91 -9.94 -13.21
C ALA A 177 12.96 -9.07 -14.05
N LEU A 178 12.95 -7.74 -13.88
CA LEU A 178 12.23 -6.84 -14.80
C LEU A 178 12.94 -6.66 -16.15
N ALA A 179 14.17 -7.19 -16.30
CA ALA A 179 14.91 -7.11 -17.55
C ALA A 179 14.08 -7.66 -18.72
N GLY A 180 13.95 -6.86 -19.78
CA GLY A 180 13.18 -7.22 -20.98
C GLY A 180 11.67 -7.36 -20.78
N LYS A 181 11.10 -6.93 -19.63
CA LYS A 181 9.65 -6.95 -19.40
C LYS A 181 8.98 -5.64 -19.81
N ARG A 182 7.70 -5.71 -20.16
CA ARG A 182 6.87 -4.52 -20.37
C ARG A 182 6.34 -4.06 -19.02
N VAL A 183 6.83 -2.92 -18.55
CA VAL A 183 6.56 -2.44 -17.20
C VAL A 183 5.60 -1.26 -17.26
N LEU A 184 4.47 -1.41 -16.57
CA LEU A 184 3.54 -0.32 -16.29
C LEU A 184 3.84 0.25 -14.91
N VAL A 185 3.91 1.57 -14.79
CA VAL A 185 4.08 2.26 -13.50
C VAL A 185 2.88 3.16 -13.26
N VAL A 186 2.24 3.02 -12.10
CA VAL A 186 1.15 3.93 -11.67
C VAL A 186 1.60 4.71 -10.45
N HIS A 187 1.93 5.99 -10.65
CA HIS A 187 2.53 6.84 -9.63
C HIS A 187 2.21 8.33 -9.86
N PRO A 188 2.09 9.17 -8.81
CA PRO A 188 1.95 10.62 -8.99
C PRO A 188 3.13 11.26 -9.74
N PHE A 189 4.34 10.73 -9.53
CA PHE A 189 5.59 11.24 -10.13
C PHE A 189 5.90 10.63 -11.50
N ALA A 190 4.87 10.42 -12.33
CA ALA A 190 4.99 9.73 -13.61
C ALA A 190 5.99 10.38 -14.58
N ASP A 191 6.12 11.71 -14.58
CA ASP A 191 7.03 12.43 -15.47
C ASP A 191 8.47 12.32 -14.97
N THR A 192 8.68 12.46 -13.66
CA THR A 192 10.00 12.29 -13.07
C THR A 192 10.49 10.85 -13.23
N ILE A 193 9.61 9.85 -13.03
CA ILE A 193 9.94 8.44 -13.26
C ILE A 193 10.40 8.20 -14.69
N ARG A 194 9.69 8.74 -15.70
CA ARG A 194 10.11 8.61 -17.11
C ARG A 194 11.51 9.18 -17.34
N ARG A 195 11.76 10.42 -16.89
CA ARG A 195 13.08 11.08 -17.06
C ARG A 195 14.21 10.35 -16.33
N GLN A 196 13.95 9.84 -15.12
CA GLN A 196 14.94 9.09 -14.35
C GLN A 196 15.23 7.73 -15.01
N TYR A 197 14.22 7.09 -15.58
CA TYR A 197 14.40 5.82 -16.27
C TYR A 197 15.28 5.93 -17.52
N ASP A 198 15.19 7.04 -18.26
CA ASP A 198 16.08 7.34 -19.40
C ASP A 198 17.56 7.34 -18.99
N ARG A 199 17.85 7.64 -17.72
CA ARG A 199 19.18 7.66 -17.12
C ARG A 199 19.38 6.56 -16.07
N ARG A 200 18.61 5.46 -16.13
CA ARG A 200 18.57 4.40 -15.10
C ARG A 200 19.95 3.85 -14.68
N ALA A 201 20.90 3.80 -15.60
CA ALA A 201 22.25 3.26 -15.36
C ALA A 201 23.06 4.08 -14.34
N GLU A 202 22.68 5.35 -14.15
CA GLU A 202 23.32 6.27 -13.20
C GLU A 202 22.73 6.14 -11.78
N LEU A 203 21.54 5.55 -11.64
CA LEU A 203 20.81 5.54 -10.37
C LEU A 203 21.37 4.51 -9.38
N PHE A 204 21.75 3.34 -9.90
CA PHE A 204 22.34 2.24 -9.12
C PHE A 204 23.56 1.65 -9.86
N PRO A 205 24.66 2.41 -9.99
CA PRO A 205 25.78 2.03 -10.83
C PRO A 205 26.41 0.71 -10.38
N GLY A 206 26.71 -0.18 -11.34
CA GLY A 206 27.31 -1.49 -11.08
C GLY A 206 26.36 -2.53 -10.48
N THR A 207 25.05 -2.32 -10.56
CA THR A 207 24.03 -3.24 -10.04
C THR A 207 22.95 -3.54 -11.08
N ASP A 208 22.18 -4.60 -10.84
CA ASP A 208 21.01 -4.98 -11.65
C ASP A 208 19.68 -4.52 -11.03
N VAL A 209 19.70 -3.52 -10.14
CA VAL A 209 18.50 -3.06 -9.42
C VAL A 209 17.44 -2.51 -10.37
N LEU A 210 17.84 -1.73 -11.38
CA LEU A 210 16.92 -1.13 -12.36
C LEU A 210 17.37 -1.47 -13.78
N PRO A 211 17.04 -2.68 -14.28
CA PRO A 211 17.50 -3.16 -15.57
C PRO A 211 16.78 -2.45 -16.73
N GLY A 212 17.22 -2.73 -17.96
CA GLY A 212 16.50 -2.34 -19.18
C GLY A 212 15.21 -3.13 -19.34
N PHE A 213 14.08 -2.43 -19.48
CA PHE A 213 12.74 -2.96 -19.73
C PHE A 213 12.55 -3.09 -21.24
N ALA A 214 11.64 -3.96 -21.69
CA ALA A 214 11.20 -3.96 -23.09
C ALA A 214 10.41 -2.68 -23.41
N SER A 215 9.61 -2.20 -22.47
CA SER A 215 8.92 -0.92 -22.56
C SER A 215 8.58 -0.39 -21.16
N LEU A 216 8.48 0.93 -21.04
CA LEU A 216 8.00 1.61 -19.85
C LEU A 216 6.78 2.46 -20.21
N ARG A 217 5.65 2.20 -19.56
CA ARG A 217 4.48 3.09 -19.58
C ARG A 217 4.24 3.63 -18.18
N CYS A 218 4.02 4.94 -18.06
CA CYS A 218 3.71 5.59 -16.76
C CYS A 218 2.32 6.24 -16.79
N ILE A 219 1.39 5.73 -15.98
CA ILE A 219 0.10 6.36 -15.72
C ILE A 219 0.28 7.31 -14.54
N ARG A 220 -0.10 8.58 -14.73
CA ARG A 220 -0.09 9.57 -13.66
C ARG A 220 -1.27 9.29 -12.72
N ALA A 221 -0.95 8.87 -11.50
CA ALA A 221 -1.98 8.58 -10.52
C ALA A 221 -2.76 9.85 -10.12
N VAL A 222 -4.07 9.70 -9.96
CA VAL A 222 -4.94 10.78 -9.47
C VAL A 222 -4.52 11.19 -8.05
N GLN A 223 -4.34 12.48 -7.83
CA GLN A 223 -3.81 13.02 -6.57
C GLN A 223 -4.77 14.04 -5.94
N SER A 224 -5.61 13.56 -5.04
CA SER A 224 -6.63 14.31 -4.30
C SER A 224 -6.29 14.51 -2.81
N ILE A 225 -5.07 14.17 -2.41
CA ILE A 225 -4.57 14.38 -1.04
C ILE A 225 -4.64 15.87 -0.68
N ALA A 226 -4.68 16.18 0.61
CA ALA A 226 -4.82 17.57 1.10
C ALA A 226 -6.02 18.34 0.50
N GLY A 227 -7.02 17.64 -0.06
CA GLY A 227 -8.20 18.25 -0.67
C GLY A 227 -7.96 18.83 -2.08
N ASN A 228 -6.91 18.41 -2.78
CA ASN A 228 -6.67 18.84 -4.16
C ASN A 228 -7.83 18.43 -5.07
N ALA A 229 -8.24 19.36 -5.94
CA ALA A 229 -9.30 19.13 -6.90
C ALA A 229 -8.85 18.14 -7.98
N VAL A 230 -9.76 17.26 -8.40
CA VAL A 230 -9.53 16.26 -9.43
C VAL A 230 -10.75 16.20 -10.36
N PRO A 231 -10.59 15.81 -11.63
CA PRO A 231 -11.68 15.84 -12.62
C PRO A 231 -12.64 14.64 -12.48
N TYR A 232 -12.85 14.16 -11.25
CA TYR A 232 -13.67 13.00 -10.95
C TYR A 232 -14.67 13.34 -9.86
N ARG A 233 -15.89 12.80 -9.98
CA ARG A 233 -16.94 12.99 -8.98
C ARG A 233 -16.66 12.19 -7.71
N THR A 234 -16.15 10.97 -7.87
CA THR A 234 -15.81 10.08 -6.76
C THR A 234 -14.44 9.43 -6.95
N TRP A 235 -13.83 9.01 -5.85
CA TRP A 235 -12.61 8.22 -5.84
C TRP A 235 -12.78 6.91 -6.61
N PHE A 236 -14.00 6.33 -6.63
CA PHE A 236 -14.29 5.14 -7.42
C PHE A 236 -14.23 5.43 -8.93
N ASP A 237 -14.72 6.59 -9.38
CA ASP A 237 -14.62 6.98 -10.80
C ASP A 237 -13.16 7.16 -11.22
N ALA A 238 -12.35 7.77 -10.34
CA ALA A 238 -10.90 7.92 -10.54
C ALA A 238 -10.18 6.56 -10.58
N LEU A 239 -10.54 5.64 -9.66
CA LEU A 239 -10.01 4.28 -9.64
C LEU A 239 -10.33 3.56 -10.95
N ASP A 240 -11.58 3.62 -11.41
CA ASP A 240 -12.03 2.93 -12.62
C ASP A 240 -11.44 3.57 -13.89
N ALA A 241 -11.19 4.88 -13.91
CA ALA A 241 -10.44 5.53 -14.98
C ALA A 241 -9.01 4.99 -15.07
N MET A 242 -8.28 4.92 -13.94
CA MET A 242 -6.93 4.35 -13.92
C MET A 242 -6.92 2.87 -14.31
N LYS A 243 -7.91 2.06 -13.89
CA LYS A 243 -8.02 0.66 -14.36
C LYS A 243 -8.22 0.57 -15.87
N ARG A 244 -9.01 1.46 -16.48
CA ARG A 244 -9.17 1.51 -17.95
C ARG A 244 -7.87 1.90 -18.64
N GLU A 245 -7.09 2.83 -18.08
CA GLU A 245 -5.76 3.14 -18.60
C GLU A 245 -4.81 1.94 -18.49
N MET A 246 -4.87 1.16 -17.39
CA MET A 246 -4.12 -0.09 -17.29
C MET A 246 -4.56 -1.09 -18.36
N ASP A 247 -5.86 -1.28 -18.55
CA ASP A 247 -6.43 -2.23 -19.53
C ASP A 247 -6.13 -1.87 -20.99
N ALA A 248 -5.81 -0.60 -21.29
CA ALA A 248 -5.45 -0.14 -22.62
C ALA A 248 -3.99 -0.44 -23.00
N GLU A 249 -3.19 -0.89 -22.05
CA GLU A 249 -1.74 -1.13 -22.20
C GLU A 249 -1.46 -2.63 -22.05
N ASP A 250 -0.65 -3.20 -22.94
CA ASP A 250 -0.18 -4.57 -22.76
C ASP A 250 1.14 -4.59 -21.99
N TYR A 251 1.06 -4.94 -20.71
CA TYR A 251 2.18 -4.98 -19.79
C TYR A 251 2.30 -6.37 -19.13
N ASP A 252 3.47 -6.70 -18.59
CA ASP A 252 3.70 -7.95 -17.86
C ASP A 252 3.63 -7.72 -16.35
N VAL A 253 4.11 -6.54 -15.90
CA VAL A 253 4.23 -6.17 -14.49
C VAL A 253 3.77 -4.73 -14.29
N ALA A 254 3.00 -4.49 -13.24
CA ALA A 254 2.63 -3.16 -12.77
C ALA A 254 3.34 -2.82 -11.45
N LEU A 255 4.15 -1.75 -11.44
CA LEU A 255 4.74 -1.16 -10.23
C LEU A 255 3.85 0.00 -9.76
N ILE A 256 3.31 -0.10 -8.55
CA ILE A 256 2.19 0.75 -8.13
C ILE A 256 2.50 1.46 -6.82
N GLY A 257 2.39 2.79 -6.85
CA GLY A 257 2.55 3.64 -5.67
C GLY A 257 1.67 4.88 -5.74
N CYS A 258 0.47 4.81 -5.17
CA CYS A 258 -0.53 5.87 -5.34
C CYS A 258 -1.59 5.92 -4.21
N GLY A 259 -1.14 5.89 -2.94
CA GLY A 259 -2.04 6.04 -1.78
C GLY A 259 -3.18 5.01 -1.75
N ALA A 260 -4.40 5.46 -1.49
CA ALA A 260 -5.57 4.58 -1.36
C ALA A 260 -5.86 3.72 -2.60
N TYR A 261 -5.40 4.12 -3.79
CA TYR A 261 -5.61 3.36 -5.03
C TYR A 261 -4.72 2.12 -5.12
N GLY A 262 -3.55 2.14 -4.49
CA GLY A 262 -2.46 1.20 -4.78
C GLY A 262 -2.84 -0.27 -4.59
N PHE A 263 -3.57 -0.57 -3.52
CA PHE A 263 -4.05 -1.92 -3.24
C PHE A 263 -4.97 -2.45 -4.35
N HIS A 264 -5.95 -1.64 -4.76
CA HIS A 264 -6.98 -2.02 -5.71
C HIS A 264 -6.46 -2.12 -7.14
N LEU A 265 -5.49 -1.30 -7.51
CA LEU A 265 -4.84 -1.37 -8.82
C LEU A 265 -3.93 -2.61 -8.92
N ALA A 266 -3.24 -3.00 -7.85
CA ALA A 266 -2.48 -4.26 -7.84
C ALA A 266 -3.41 -5.48 -7.91
N ALA A 267 -4.54 -5.45 -7.20
CA ALA A 267 -5.59 -6.46 -7.32
C ALA A 267 -6.17 -6.53 -8.75
N HIS A 268 -6.32 -5.38 -9.41
CA HIS A 268 -6.73 -5.31 -10.81
C HIS A 268 -5.72 -5.95 -11.76
N ALA A 269 -4.42 -5.67 -11.59
CA ALA A 269 -3.37 -6.30 -12.39
C ALA A 269 -3.41 -7.84 -12.27
N LYS A 270 -3.56 -8.37 -11.05
CA LYS A 270 -3.72 -9.82 -10.85
C LYS A 270 -4.96 -10.37 -11.55
N ARG A 271 -6.11 -9.70 -11.47
CA ARG A 271 -7.32 -10.11 -12.20
C ARG A 271 -7.14 -10.16 -13.73
N ARG A 272 -6.16 -9.43 -14.27
CA ARG A 272 -5.79 -9.44 -15.69
C ARG A 272 -4.69 -10.47 -16.02
N GLY A 273 -4.35 -11.37 -15.09
CA GLY A 273 -3.28 -12.35 -15.26
C GLY A 273 -1.88 -11.74 -15.26
N LYS A 274 -1.73 -10.51 -14.75
CA LYS A 274 -0.46 -9.76 -14.70
C LYS A 274 0.10 -9.75 -13.27
N VAL A 275 1.37 -9.41 -13.12
CA VAL A 275 1.98 -9.22 -11.79
C VAL A 275 1.75 -7.79 -11.31
N GLY A 276 1.09 -7.60 -10.17
CA GLY A 276 0.87 -6.30 -9.53
C GLY A 276 1.69 -6.14 -8.25
N LEU A 277 2.65 -5.22 -8.23
CA LEU A 277 3.52 -4.94 -7.09
C LEU A 277 3.18 -3.57 -6.49
N HIS A 278 2.39 -3.58 -5.41
CA HIS A 278 2.03 -2.36 -4.68
C HIS A 278 3.12 -1.98 -3.66
N MET A 279 4.07 -1.16 -4.11
CA MET A 279 5.23 -0.74 -3.30
C MET A 279 5.01 0.60 -2.58
N ALA A 280 3.83 1.21 -2.70
CA ALA A 280 3.54 2.54 -2.15
C ALA A 280 4.66 3.56 -2.49
N SER A 281 5.17 4.28 -1.50
CA SER A 281 6.21 5.29 -1.71
C SER A 281 7.58 4.74 -2.09
N TYR A 282 7.80 3.42 -2.03
CA TYR A 282 9.09 2.83 -2.38
C TYR A 282 9.33 2.78 -3.89
N VAL A 283 8.27 2.90 -4.72
CA VAL A 283 8.41 3.09 -6.17
C VAL A 283 9.33 4.28 -6.47
N GLN A 284 9.19 5.39 -5.72
CA GLN A 284 10.01 6.58 -5.96
C GLN A 284 11.51 6.32 -5.76
N LEU A 285 11.87 5.53 -4.74
CA LEU A 285 13.27 5.19 -4.44
C LEU A 285 13.86 4.31 -5.54
N LEU A 286 13.07 3.36 -6.07
CA LEU A 286 13.49 2.52 -7.20
C LEU A 286 13.84 3.34 -8.45
N PHE A 287 13.27 4.54 -8.62
CA PHE A 287 13.60 5.44 -9.73
C PHE A 287 14.51 6.61 -9.31
N GLY A 288 15.22 6.50 -8.18
CA GLY A 288 16.18 7.51 -7.73
C GLY A 288 15.55 8.87 -7.41
N ILE A 289 14.30 8.86 -6.92
CA ILE A 289 13.57 10.07 -6.53
C ILE A 289 13.63 10.20 -5.00
N ARG A 290 14.13 11.33 -4.53
CA ARG A 290 14.24 11.70 -3.11
C ARG A 290 12.93 12.29 -2.59
N GLY A 291 12.76 12.23 -1.27
CA GLY A 291 11.62 12.81 -0.55
C GLY A 291 11.99 13.04 0.92
N ALA A 292 11.40 14.02 1.58
CA ALA A 292 11.77 14.47 2.93
C ALA A 292 11.86 13.33 3.96
N ARG A 293 11.01 12.30 3.84
CA ARG A 293 11.07 11.11 4.70
C ARG A 293 12.41 10.38 4.60
N TRP A 294 12.90 10.22 3.39
CA TRP A 294 14.07 9.40 3.08
C TRP A 294 15.36 10.15 3.34
N ASP A 295 15.36 11.48 3.21
CA ASP A 295 16.53 12.31 3.53
C ASP A 295 16.85 12.25 5.03
N ALA A 296 15.80 12.21 5.86
CA ALA A 296 15.93 12.12 7.31
C ALA A 296 16.32 10.71 7.80
N ASP A 297 16.36 9.70 6.93
CA ASP A 297 16.63 8.31 7.30
C ASP A 297 17.93 7.81 6.63
N PRO A 298 19.03 7.70 7.39
CA PRO A 298 20.32 7.19 6.90
C PRO A 298 20.27 5.80 6.27
N GLU A 299 19.28 4.97 6.62
CA GLU A 299 19.15 3.64 6.00
C GLU A 299 18.79 3.71 4.52
N TYR A 300 18.14 4.80 4.09
CA TYR A 300 17.74 5.04 2.71
C TYR A 300 18.62 6.08 2.01
N SER A 301 18.96 7.19 2.68
CA SER A 301 19.77 8.24 2.06
C SER A 301 21.20 7.80 1.70
N ARG A 302 21.71 6.72 2.31
CA ARG A 302 22.98 6.09 1.91
C ARG A 302 23.02 5.58 0.47
N PHE A 303 21.86 5.37 -0.17
CA PHE A 303 21.78 4.94 -1.57
C PHE A 303 21.82 6.12 -2.56
N TYR A 304 21.78 7.36 -2.06
CA TYR A 304 21.77 8.54 -2.92
C TYR A 304 23.10 8.73 -3.63
N ASN A 305 23.03 9.24 -4.85
CA ASN A 305 24.16 9.78 -5.59
C ASN A 305 23.72 11.05 -6.36
N ASP A 306 24.61 11.63 -7.15
CA ASP A 306 24.38 12.88 -7.89
C ASP A 306 23.26 12.79 -8.95
N ALA A 307 22.90 11.59 -9.41
CA ALA A 307 21.82 11.37 -10.36
C ALA A 307 20.43 11.30 -9.71
N TRP A 308 20.34 11.29 -8.38
CA TRP A 308 19.05 11.27 -7.68
C TRP A 308 18.44 12.67 -7.59
N VAL A 309 17.15 12.76 -7.87
CA VAL A 309 16.43 14.05 -8.02
C VAL A 309 15.25 14.17 -7.06
N ARG A 310 14.68 15.37 -6.96
CA ARG A 310 13.35 15.58 -6.37
C ARG A 310 12.27 15.41 -7.44
N PRO A 311 11.02 15.08 -7.06
CA PRO A 311 9.90 15.17 -8.00
C PRO A 311 9.77 16.58 -8.56
N SER A 312 9.25 16.70 -9.77
CA SER A 312 9.04 18.01 -10.40
C SER A 312 7.98 18.84 -9.66
N ALA A 313 8.06 20.16 -9.80
CA ALA A 313 7.12 21.08 -9.15
C ALA A 313 5.67 20.81 -9.55
N ASP A 314 5.42 20.46 -10.81
CA ASP A 314 4.08 20.15 -11.34
C ASP A 314 3.51 18.82 -10.78
N GLU A 315 4.34 17.99 -10.17
CA GLU A 315 3.94 16.74 -9.51
C GLU A 315 3.78 16.90 -7.99
N ARG A 316 3.97 18.13 -7.49
CA ARG A 316 3.73 18.50 -6.10
C ARG A 316 2.32 19.09 -5.94
N PRO A 317 1.43 18.43 -5.19
CA PRO A 317 0.09 18.96 -4.94
C PRO A 317 0.14 20.18 -4.02
N ALA A 318 -0.88 21.03 -4.10
CA ALA A 318 -1.04 22.11 -3.14
C ALA A 318 -1.25 21.55 -1.73
N GLY A 319 -0.65 22.15 -0.71
CA GLY A 319 -0.80 21.66 0.66
C GLY A 319 0.01 20.40 1.00
N ALA A 320 0.97 20.00 0.16
CA ALA A 320 1.81 18.82 0.36
C ALA A 320 2.48 18.78 1.75
N GLU A 321 2.87 19.92 2.29
CA GLU A 321 3.45 20.07 3.63
C GLU A 321 2.52 19.62 4.76
N THR A 322 1.20 19.65 4.55
CA THR A 322 0.20 19.14 5.51
C THR A 322 0.19 17.61 5.56
N ILE A 323 0.77 16.96 4.54
CA ILE A 323 0.89 15.51 4.42
C ILE A 323 2.23 15.10 5.02
N GLU A 324 2.20 14.86 6.34
CA GLU A 324 3.36 14.35 7.09
C GLU A 324 4.62 15.23 6.92
N GLY A 325 4.45 16.56 6.81
CA GLY A 325 5.56 17.48 6.61
C GLY A 325 6.09 17.53 5.17
N GLY A 326 5.32 17.05 4.20
CA GLY A 326 5.76 16.95 2.81
C GLY A 326 6.61 15.72 2.55
N CYS A 327 6.37 14.62 3.26
CA CYS A 327 7.28 13.47 3.37
C CYS A 327 7.70 12.81 2.04
N TYR A 328 6.92 12.99 0.96
CA TYR A 328 7.19 12.44 -0.38
C TYR A 328 7.86 13.42 -1.35
N TRP A 329 7.99 14.69 -0.96
CA TRP A 329 8.62 15.76 -1.75
C TRP A 329 9.89 16.23 -1.05
#